data_AF-X0ZRX1-F1
#
_entry.id   AF-X0ZRX1-F1
#
_cell.length_a   1.000
_cell.length_b   1.000
_cell.length_c   1.000
_cell.angle_alpha   90.00
_cell.angle_beta   90.00
_cell.angle_gamma   90.00
#
_symmetry.space_group_name_H-M   'P 1'
#
loop_
_entity.id
_entity.type
_entity.pdbx_description
1 polymer ?
#
loop_
_entity_poly.entity_id
_entity_poly.type
_entity_poly.pdbx_seq_one_letter_code
_entity_poly.pdbx_strand_id
1 'polypeptide(L)'
;HILPEVGQTCERVVILNEGRIVAEDTPEHLMARMHGGDRLFLRVDGPAEKVAAVIGDLDGVRSVVRRGQDGYDVQLGTGGDLRAEITALVVQRGWGLLELQSAGVDMEEIFLKLTASDGEAHADRRRGRHKGSKSRKKEGAKGARQ
;
A
#
# COMPACT_ATOMS: atom_id res chain seq x y z
N HIS A 1 9.42 -10.45 -14.03
CA HIS A 1 8.92 -10.69 -15.39
C HIS A 1 7.68 -11.59 -15.43
N ILE A 2 7.57 -12.60 -14.57
CA ILE A 2 6.44 -13.58 -14.60
C ILE A 2 5.19 -13.07 -13.85
N LEU A 3 5.35 -12.14 -12.89
CA LEU A 3 4.23 -11.62 -12.09
C LEU A 3 3.11 -10.93 -12.91
N PRO A 4 3.41 -10.15 -13.96
CA PRO A 4 2.38 -9.66 -14.88
C PRO A 4 1.58 -10.78 -15.57
N GLU A 5 2.23 -11.89 -15.95
CA GLU A 5 1.60 -13.03 -16.60
C GLU A 5 0.67 -13.79 -15.65
N VAL A 6 1.04 -13.88 -14.36
CA VAL A 6 0.21 -14.49 -13.30
C VAL A 6 -1.12 -13.76 -13.16
N GLY A 7 -1.12 -12.42 -13.19
CA GLY A 7 -2.34 -11.63 -13.10
C GLY A 7 -3.30 -11.83 -14.28
N GLN A 8 -2.80 -12.25 -15.44
CA GLN A 8 -3.61 -12.46 -16.65
C GLN A 8 -4.05 -13.92 -16.85
N THR A 9 -3.33 -14.87 -16.25
CA THR A 9 -3.50 -16.30 -16.57
C THR A 9 -4.07 -17.12 -15.40
N CYS A 10 -3.94 -16.64 -14.16
CA CYS A 10 -4.32 -17.41 -12.98
C CYS A 10 -5.67 -16.97 -12.42
N GLU A 11 -6.55 -17.92 -12.15
CA GLU A 11 -7.83 -17.65 -11.47
C GLU A 11 -7.66 -17.44 -9.96
N ARG A 12 -6.56 -17.96 -9.38
CA ARG A 12 -6.26 -17.87 -7.96
C ARG A 12 -4.76 -17.76 -7.74
N VAL A 13 -4.37 -16.91 -6.79
CA VAL A 13 -2.98 -16.65 -6.42
C VAL A 13 -2.82 -16.85 -4.91
N VAL A 14 -1.75 -17.55 -4.54
CA VAL A 14 -1.32 -17.73 -3.15
C VAL A 14 0.07 -17.11 -3.00
N ILE A 15 0.19 -16.11 -2.14
CA ILE A 15 1.46 -15.45 -1.86
C ILE A 15 2.04 -16.04 -0.58
N LEU A 16 3.27 -16.53 -0.69
CA LEU A 16 4.03 -17.14 0.40
C LEU A 16 5.21 -16.25 0.78
N ASN A 17 5.40 -16.01 2.07
CA ASN A 17 6.57 -15.35 2.62
C ASN A 17 7.15 -16.19 3.77
N GLU A 18 8.46 -16.46 3.75
CA GLU A 18 9.15 -17.27 4.78
C GLU A 18 8.42 -18.58 5.18
N GLY A 19 7.83 -19.28 4.20
CA GLY A 19 7.11 -20.54 4.43
C GLY A 19 5.70 -20.39 5.02
N ARG A 20 5.10 -19.19 4.95
CA ARG A 20 3.75 -18.90 5.44
C ARG A 20 2.92 -18.26 4.34
N ILE A 21 1.63 -18.58 4.30
CA ILE A 21 0.68 -17.93 3.40
C ILE A 21 0.36 -16.56 3.98
N VAL A 22 0.65 -15.51 3.20
CA VAL A 22 0.37 -14.11 3.57
C VAL A 22 -0.86 -13.55 2.86
N ALA A 23 -1.22 -14.14 1.72
CA ALA A 23 -2.46 -13.83 1.00
C ALA A 23 -2.89 -15.02 0.13
N GLU A 24 -4.20 -15.19 -0.03
CA GLU A 24 -4.83 -16.14 -0.95
C GLU A 24 -6.13 -15.51 -1.45
N ASP A 25 -6.23 -15.24 -2.76
CA ASP A 25 -7.44 -14.72 -3.42
C ASP A 25 -7.29 -14.77 -4.96
N THR A 26 -8.26 -14.23 -5.70
CA THR A 26 -8.08 -13.93 -7.13
C THR A 26 -7.14 -12.74 -7.32
N PRO A 27 -6.45 -12.62 -8.47
CA PRO A 27 -5.66 -11.42 -8.79
C PRO A 27 -6.42 -10.12 -8.59
N GLU A 28 -7.66 -10.07 -9.08
CA GLU A 28 -8.53 -8.88 -9.04
C GLU A 28 -8.86 -8.47 -7.61
N HIS A 29 -9.17 -9.44 -6.75
CA HIS A 29 -9.44 -9.18 -5.35
C HIS A 29 -8.18 -8.78 -4.57
N LEU A 30 -7.02 -9.37 -4.87
CA LEU A 30 -5.76 -8.93 -4.27
C LEU A 30 -5.43 -7.49 -4.67
N MET A 31 -5.66 -7.13 -5.94
CA MET A 31 -5.55 -5.76 -6.43
C MET A 31 -6.53 -4.85 -5.68
N ALA A 32 -7.82 -5.18 -5.65
CA ALA A 32 -8.88 -4.46 -4.93
C ALA A 32 -8.57 -4.23 -3.43
N ARG A 33 -8.06 -5.24 -2.73
CA ARG A 33 -7.77 -5.17 -1.29
C ARG A 33 -6.58 -4.27 -0.96
N MET A 34 -5.63 -4.13 -1.88
CA MET A 34 -4.47 -3.25 -1.72
C MET A 34 -4.74 -1.81 -2.19
N HIS A 35 -5.88 -1.58 -2.86
CA HIS A 35 -6.45 -0.25 -3.09
C HIS A 35 -6.98 0.34 -1.77
N GLY A 36 -6.08 0.71 -0.85
CA GLY A 36 -6.40 1.53 0.33
C GLY A 36 -6.67 3.01 -0.03
N GLY A 37 -7.11 3.27 -1.27
CA GLY A 37 -7.31 4.57 -1.87
C GLY A 37 -7.32 4.42 -3.38
N ASP A 38 -8.40 4.88 -4.02
CA ASP A 38 -8.51 4.96 -5.46
C ASP A 38 -7.40 5.88 -5.98
N ARG A 39 -6.47 5.37 -6.79
CA ARG A 39 -5.47 6.20 -7.44
C ARG A 39 -5.98 6.60 -8.81
N LEU A 40 -5.87 7.87 -9.14
CA LEU A 40 -6.17 8.39 -10.46
C LEU A 40 -4.90 8.96 -11.07
N PHE A 41 -4.67 8.68 -12.34
CA PHE A 41 -3.71 9.42 -13.15
C PHE A 41 -4.47 10.38 -14.06
N LEU A 42 -4.00 11.61 -14.11
CA LEU A 42 -4.59 12.68 -14.90
C LEU A 42 -3.53 13.37 -15.71
N ARG A 43 -3.87 13.74 -16.94
CA ARG A 43 -3.09 14.67 -17.75
C ARG A 43 -3.92 15.91 -18.02
N VAL A 44 -3.43 17.08 -17.61
CA VAL A 44 -4.15 18.35 -17.72
C VAL A 44 -3.27 19.41 -18.36
N ASP A 45 -3.74 19.98 -19.46
CA ASP A 45 -3.18 21.17 -20.09
C ASP A 45 -3.66 22.41 -19.31
N GLY A 46 -2.80 22.91 -18.44
CA GLY A 46 -3.07 24.06 -17.60
C GLY A 46 -1.85 24.46 -16.76
N PRO A 47 -1.96 25.55 -15.98
CA PRO A 47 -0.85 26.03 -15.16
C PRO A 47 -0.55 25.03 -14.03
N ALA A 48 0.59 24.33 -14.12
CA ALA A 48 0.85 23.15 -13.30
C ALA A 48 0.70 23.35 -11.79
N GLU A 49 1.24 24.46 -11.26
CA GLU A 49 1.12 24.84 -9.85
C GLU A 49 -0.34 25.02 -9.41
N LYS A 50 -1.19 25.55 -10.30
CA LYS A 50 -2.62 25.75 -10.01
C LYS A 50 -3.40 24.45 -10.08
N VAL A 51 -3.07 23.58 -11.03
CA VAL A 51 -3.76 22.30 -11.22
C VAL A 51 -3.59 21.42 -9.99
N ALA A 52 -2.35 21.24 -9.53
CA ALA A 52 -2.08 20.40 -8.36
C ALA A 52 -2.74 20.93 -7.09
N ALA A 53 -2.68 22.24 -6.84
CA ALA A 53 -3.32 22.87 -5.68
C ALA A 53 -4.85 22.70 -5.71
N VAL A 54 -5.48 22.99 -6.85
CA VAL A 54 -6.94 22.95 -6.98
C VAL A 54 -7.49 21.52 -6.87
N ILE A 55 -6.79 20.53 -7.42
CA ILE A 55 -7.19 19.12 -7.25
C ILE A 55 -6.94 18.66 -5.81
N GLY A 56 -5.85 19.12 -5.18
CA GLY A 56 -5.53 18.78 -3.79
C GLY A 56 -6.53 19.32 -2.76
N ASP A 57 -7.23 20.42 -3.08
CA ASP A 57 -8.26 21.01 -2.22
C ASP A 57 -9.62 20.29 -2.28
N LEU A 58 -9.79 19.29 -3.16
CA LEU A 58 -11.03 18.52 -3.24
C LEU A 58 -11.19 17.62 -2.02
N ASP A 59 -12.40 17.61 -1.46
CA ASP A 59 -12.75 16.67 -0.39
C ASP A 59 -12.66 15.23 -0.90
N GLY A 60 -11.98 14.38 -0.14
CA GLY A 60 -11.64 13.02 -0.56
C GLY A 60 -10.33 12.88 -1.35
N VAL A 61 -9.59 13.96 -1.66
CA VAL A 61 -8.21 13.85 -2.16
C VAL A 61 -7.23 13.82 -0.98
N ARG A 62 -6.35 12.80 -0.95
CA ARG A 62 -5.33 12.63 0.08
C ARG A 62 -4.00 13.26 -0.30
N SER A 63 -3.60 13.12 -1.56
CA SER A 63 -2.37 13.73 -2.07
C SER A 63 -2.39 13.83 -3.59
N VAL A 64 -1.74 14.86 -4.12
CA VAL A 64 -1.48 15.03 -5.55
C VAL A 64 0.01 15.13 -5.78
N VAL A 65 0.56 14.27 -6.63
CA VAL A 65 1.98 14.25 -6.98
C VAL A 65 2.11 14.53 -8.47
N ARG A 66 2.90 15.54 -8.82
CA ARG A 66 3.14 15.87 -10.23
C ARG A 66 4.10 14.88 -10.86
N ARG A 67 3.76 14.41 -12.06
CA ARG A 67 4.53 13.47 -12.87
C ARG A 67 4.75 14.05 -14.27
N GLY A 68 5.97 14.53 -14.52
CA GLY A 68 6.32 15.15 -15.81
C GLY A 68 5.80 16.59 -15.94
N GLN A 69 5.45 17.02 -17.15
CA GLN A 69 5.04 18.40 -17.40
C GLN A 69 3.56 18.67 -17.06
N ASP A 70 2.69 17.72 -17.39
CA ASP A 70 1.23 17.85 -17.40
C ASP A 70 0.51 16.67 -16.74
N GLY A 71 1.27 15.70 -16.20
CA GLY A 71 0.73 14.52 -15.51
C GLY A 71 0.64 14.71 -14.00
N TYR A 72 -0.38 14.10 -13.38
CA TYR A 72 -0.64 14.13 -11.95
C TYR A 72 -1.12 12.76 -11.47
N ASP A 73 -0.45 12.22 -10.46
CA ASP A 73 -0.90 11.06 -9.70
C ASP A 73 -1.68 11.56 -8.48
N VAL A 74 -2.97 11.24 -8.42
CA VAL A 74 -3.89 11.64 -7.36
C VAL A 74 -4.23 10.41 -6.53
N GLN A 75 -3.98 10.51 -5.23
CA GLN A 75 -4.39 9.51 -4.27
C GLN A 75 -5.70 9.97 -3.63
N LEU A 76 -6.76 9.20 -3.79
CA LEU A 76 -8.03 9.44 -3.14
C LEU A 76 -8.07 8.80 -1.74
N GLY A 77 -8.95 9.31 -0.90
CA GLY A 77 -9.36 8.67 0.34
C GLY A 77 -10.14 7.38 0.07
N THR A 78 -10.54 6.69 1.13
CA THR A 78 -11.28 5.44 1.02
C THR A 78 -12.72 5.68 0.56
N GLY A 79 -13.10 5.08 -0.58
CA GLY A 79 -14.50 4.82 -0.95
C GLY A 79 -15.20 5.89 -1.78
N GLY A 80 -14.46 6.77 -2.47
CA GLY A 80 -15.04 7.82 -3.31
C GLY A 80 -14.43 7.86 -4.71
N ASP A 81 -15.27 7.76 -5.74
CA ASP A 81 -14.88 8.00 -7.13
C ASP A 81 -15.02 9.49 -7.45
N LEU A 82 -13.89 10.22 -7.49
CA LEU A 82 -13.87 11.66 -7.75
C LEU A 82 -13.68 12.03 -9.23
N ARG A 83 -13.78 11.07 -10.16
CA ARG A 83 -13.53 11.32 -11.59
C ARG A 83 -14.47 12.39 -12.16
N ALA A 84 -15.73 12.38 -11.75
CA ALA A 84 -16.73 13.34 -12.22
C ALA A 84 -16.44 14.76 -11.70
N GLU A 85 -16.17 14.90 -10.40
CA GLU A 85 -15.83 16.18 -9.77
C GLU A 85 -14.55 16.77 -10.35
N ILE A 86 -13.50 15.95 -10.50
CA ILE A 86 -12.22 16.41 -11.06
C ILE A 86 -12.41 16.84 -12.52
N THR A 87 -13.16 16.08 -13.32
CA THR A 87 -13.45 16.44 -14.72
C THR A 87 -14.19 17.79 -14.78
N ALA A 88 -15.24 17.96 -13.98
CA ALA A 88 -16.00 19.20 -13.94
C ALA A 88 -15.13 20.40 -13.51
N LEU A 89 -14.27 20.21 -12.51
CA LEU A 89 -13.37 21.25 -12.00
C LEU A 89 -12.36 21.73 -13.05
N VAL A 90 -11.74 20.79 -13.76
CA VAL A 90 -10.77 21.07 -14.83
C VAL A 90 -11.45 21.88 -15.95
N VAL A 91 -12.64 21.47 -16.37
CA VAL A 91 -13.43 22.15 -17.42
C VAL A 91 -13.87 23.54 -16.95
N GLN A 92 -14.37 23.70 -15.73
CA GLN A 92 -14.81 24.99 -15.18
C GLN A 92 -13.67 26.02 -15.09
N ARG A 93 -12.43 25.56 -14.88
CA ARG A 93 -11.23 26.42 -14.86
C ARG A 93 -10.71 26.77 -16.26
N GLY A 94 -11.32 26.22 -17.32
CA GLY A 94 -10.88 26.41 -18.70
C GLY A 94 -9.59 25.66 -19.04
N TRP A 95 -9.25 24.62 -18.28
CA TRP A 95 -8.09 23.77 -18.54
C TRP A 95 -8.47 22.60 -19.45
N GLY A 96 -7.51 22.11 -20.23
CA GLY A 96 -7.71 20.95 -21.10
C GLY A 96 -7.52 19.65 -20.34
N LEU A 97 -8.55 18.82 -20.19
CA LEU A 97 -8.38 17.45 -19.70
C LEU A 97 -7.92 16.55 -20.84
N LEU A 98 -6.65 16.12 -20.82
CA LEU A 98 -6.04 15.29 -21.85
C LEU A 98 -6.20 13.79 -21.55
N GLU A 99 -6.18 13.41 -20.27
CA GLU A 99 -6.28 12.02 -19.86
C GLU A 99 -6.84 11.92 -18.43
N LEU A 100 -7.69 10.92 -18.19
CA LEU A 100 -8.16 10.54 -16.85
C LEU A 100 -8.32 9.02 -16.81
N GLN A 101 -7.50 8.36 -15.99
CA GLN A 101 -7.56 6.91 -15.83
C GLN A 101 -7.40 6.52 -14.36
N SER A 102 -8.01 5.41 -13.97
CA SER A 102 -7.72 4.78 -12.69
C SER A 102 -6.34 4.13 -12.78
N ALA A 103 -5.42 4.57 -11.93
CA ALA A 103 -4.11 3.94 -11.81
C ALA A 103 -4.27 2.66 -10.99
N GLY A 104 -4.41 1.53 -11.68
CA GLY A 104 -4.39 0.20 -11.08
C GLY A 104 -3.07 -0.07 -10.36
N VAL A 105 -3.12 -0.83 -9.27
CA VAL A 105 -1.92 -1.43 -8.68
C VAL A 105 -1.66 -2.71 -9.45
N ASP A 106 -0.44 -2.91 -9.95
CA ASP A 106 -0.08 -4.16 -10.61
C ASP A 106 0.25 -5.27 -9.60
N MET A 107 0.30 -6.51 -10.09
CA MET A 107 0.58 -7.67 -9.24
C MET A 107 1.97 -7.62 -8.60
N GLU A 108 2.92 -6.93 -9.22
CA GLU A 108 4.27 -6.80 -8.71
C GLU A 108 4.29 -5.90 -7.47
N GLU A 109 3.61 -4.75 -7.50
CA GLU A 109 3.50 -3.85 -6.36
C GLU A 109 2.78 -4.51 -5.16
N ILE A 110 1.78 -5.36 -5.42
CA ILE A 110 1.08 -6.14 -4.37
C ILE A 110 2.02 -7.14 -3.72
N PHE A 111 2.75 -7.90 -4.53
CA PHE A 111 3.72 -8.86 -4.05
C PHE A 111 4.76 -8.18 -3.14
N LEU A 112 5.30 -7.02 -3.57
CA LEU A 112 6.27 -6.26 -2.79
C LEU A 112 5.70 -5.80 -1.44
N LYS A 113 4.48 -5.24 -1.43
CA LYS A 113 3.84 -4.79 -0.18
C LYS A 113 3.59 -5.93 0.80
N LEU A 114 3.04 -7.05 0.33
CA LEU A 114 2.70 -8.18 1.20
C LEU A 114 3.93 -8.89 1.75
N THR A 115 5.01 -8.98 0.97
CA THR A 115 6.27 -9.59 1.43
C THR A 115 7.10 -8.62 2.31
N ALA A 116 6.97 -7.31 2.14
CA ALA A 116 7.61 -6.31 3.02
C ALA A 116 6.92 -6.18 4.38
N SER A 117 5.58 -6.19 4.42
CA SER A 117 4.80 -5.96 5.65
C SER A 117 4.95 -7.08 6.69
N ASP A 118 5.14 -8.32 6.23
CA ASP A 118 5.32 -9.48 7.11
C ASP A 118 6.71 -9.52 7.77
N GLY A 119 7.72 -8.90 7.15
CA GLY A 119 9.06 -8.78 7.71
C GLY A 119 9.10 -7.91 8.99
N GLU A 120 8.28 -6.87 9.06
CA GLU A 120 8.25 -5.94 10.19
C GLU A 120 7.44 -6.47 11.38
N ALA A 121 6.30 -7.13 11.15
CA ALA A 121 5.49 -7.72 12.21
C ALA A 121 6.20 -8.86 12.98
N HIS A 122 7.23 -9.45 12.37
CA HIS A 122 7.97 -10.60 12.94
C HIS A 122 9.31 -10.24 13.58
N ALA A 123 9.90 -9.07 13.29
CA ALA A 123 11.12 -8.61 13.95
C ALA A 123 10.93 -8.36 15.46
N ASP A 124 9.73 -7.96 15.87
CA ASP A 124 9.40 -7.67 17.28
C ASP A 124 9.26 -8.94 18.12
N ARG A 125 8.69 -10.02 17.57
CA ARG A 125 8.47 -11.28 18.31
C ARG A 125 9.75 -12.08 18.58
N ARG A 126 10.81 -11.93 17.76
CA ARG A 126 12.09 -12.61 18.00
C ARG A 126 12.93 -11.94 19.09
N ARG A 127 12.76 -10.64 19.36
CA ARG A 127 13.51 -9.92 20.42
C ARG A 127 12.99 -10.19 21.83
N GLY A 128 11.73 -10.58 22.00
CA GLY A 128 11.12 -10.85 23.32
C GLY A 128 11.51 -12.18 23.98
N ARG A 129 12.14 -13.13 23.25
CA ARG A 129 12.34 -14.50 23.76
C ARG A 129 13.72 -14.77 24.38
N HIS A 130 14.60 -13.77 24.47
CA HIS A 130 16.00 -13.94 24.93
C HIS A 130 16.35 -13.22 26.24
N LYS A 131 15.39 -13.08 27.18
CA LYS A 131 15.69 -12.73 28.58
C LYS A 131 14.84 -13.56 29.54
N GLY A 132 15.33 -14.75 29.90
CA GLY A 132 14.62 -15.57 30.89
C GLY A 132 15.27 -16.92 31.20
N SER A 133 16.55 -16.97 31.58
CA SER A 133 17.12 -18.19 32.18
C SER A 133 18.42 -17.95 32.98
N LYS A 134 18.37 -17.10 34.01
CA LYS A 134 19.31 -17.24 35.16
C LYS A 134 18.61 -16.85 36.46
N SER A 135 18.12 -17.84 37.21
CA SER A 135 18.18 -17.88 38.68
C SER A 135 17.43 -19.09 39.23
N ARG A 136 18.13 -20.20 39.46
CA ARG A 136 17.77 -21.20 40.49
C ARG A 136 19.03 -21.97 40.90
N LYS A 137 19.65 -21.56 42.02
CA LYS A 137 20.14 -22.44 43.10
C LYS A 137 20.86 -21.60 44.17
N LYS A 138 20.17 -21.36 45.28
CA LYS A 138 20.78 -21.16 46.60
C LYS A 138 19.81 -21.70 47.65
N GLU A 139 20.13 -22.90 48.12
CA GLU A 139 19.67 -23.60 49.32
C GLU A 139 20.56 -24.84 49.35
N GLY A 140 21.27 -25.24 50.39
CA GLY A 140 21.36 -24.84 51.78
C GLY A 140 21.97 -26.05 52.47
N ALA A 141 23.16 -25.94 53.07
CA ALA A 141 23.73 -27.01 53.87
C ALA A 141 24.56 -26.39 54.99
N LYS A 142 23.91 -26.19 56.13
CA LYS A 142 24.54 -25.79 57.39
C LYS A 142 24.24 -26.88 58.42
N GLY A 143 25.31 -27.54 58.86
CA GLY A 143 25.53 -28.03 60.22
C GLY A 143 24.61 -29.12 60.78
N ALA A 144 25.13 -30.35 60.82
CA ALA A 144 24.84 -31.30 61.91
C ALA A 144 25.99 -32.33 62.02
N ARG A 145 26.68 -32.33 63.17
CA ARG A 145 27.49 -33.39 63.83
C ARG A 145 28.37 -32.65 64.85
N GLN A 146 28.06 -32.73 66.15
CA GLN A 146 28.52 -33.76 67.09
C GLN A 146 30.04 -33.95 67.02
#